data_AF-A0A6H5ILL5-F1
#
_entry.id   AF-A0A6H5ILL5-F1
#
_cell.length_a   1.000
_cell.length_b   1.000
_cell.length_c   1.000
_cell.angle_alpha   90.00
_cell.angle_beta   90.00
_cell.angle_gamma   90.00
#
_symmetry.space_group_name_H-M   'P 1'
#
loop_
_entity.id
_entity.type
_entity.pdbx_description
1 polymer ?
#
loop_
_entity_poly.entity_id
_entity_poly.type
_entity_poly.pdbx_seq_one_letter_code
_entity_poly.pdbx_strand_id
1 'polypeptide(L)'
;MKGSDSNYSLYYEAGRSFGDISQDSIFHDAEKLAVGIILMSLYVQVVLSRFNWVEWRFWLTSVSLFSIGGAFVVAIGLCSLFSVPYGPVHTSLPFMLMGLGVDDTFVMMAAWDEVASRQVNLKKPLVERVALTLSHAGAAISVTSLTDVVAFVIGASTVSSISIVMTIKKNLELM
;
A
#
# COMPACT_ATOMS: atom_id res chain seq x y z
N MET A 1 6.73 -30.30 -45.64
CA MET A 1 5.74 -29.85 -46.65
C MET A 1 5.04 -28.63 -46.09
N LYS A 2 5.19 -27.50 -46.79
CA LYS A 2 4.58 -26.21 -46.49
C LYS A 2 3.13 -26.27 -46.97
N GLY A 3 2.17 -26.09 -46.06
CA GLY A 3 0.76 -25.97 -46.38
C GLY A 3 0.27 -24.64 -45.82
N SER A 4 0.09 -23.68 -46.71
CA SER A 4 -0.44 -22.34 -46.42
C SER A 4 -1.98 -22.40 -46.40
N ASP A 5 -2.55 -21.51 -45.59
CA ASP A 5 -3.86 -20.88 -45.77
C ASP A 5 -5.10 -21.66 -45.30
N SER A 6 -5.31 -21.58 -43.99
CA SER A 6 -6.65 -21.56 -43.44
C SER A 6 -6.76 -20.74 -42.16
N ASN A 7 -7.36 -19.55 -42.30
CA ASN A 7 -7.70 -18.62 -41.22
C ASN A 7 -8.87 -19.15 -40.37
N TYR A 8 -8.68 -20.27 -39.70
CA TYR A 8 -9.53 -20.68 -38.59
C TYR A 8 -8.65 -20.89 -37.36
N SER A 9 -8.53 -19.83 -36.57
CA SER A 9 -7.93 -19.87 -35.23
C SER A 9 -8.87 -20.65 -34.31
N LEU A 10 -8.57 -21.92 -34.13
CA LEU A 10 -9.30 -22.81 -33.25
C LEU A 10 -8.83 -22.57 -31.80
N TYR A 11 -9.65 -21.88 -31.01
CA TYR A 11 -9.38 -21.61 -29.60
C TYR A 11 -10.02 -22.69 -28.74
N TYR A 12 -9.23 -23.34 -27.90
CA TYR A 12 -9.69 -24.29 -26.90
C TYR A 12 -9.44 -23.72 -25.50
N GLU A 13 -10.50 -23.54 -24.71
CA GLU A 13 -10.39 -23.24 -23.29
C GLU A 13 -10.55 -24.52 -22.47
N ALA A 14 -9.51 -24.87 -21.71
CA ALA A 14 -9.61 -25.86 -20.64
C ALA A 14 -9.95 -25.15 -19.32
N GLY A 15 -10.77 -25.76 -18.46
CA GLY A 15 -11.10 -25.16 -17.14
C GLY A 15 -9.89 -24.89 -16.23
N ARG A 16 -8.78 -25.63 -16.43
CA ARG A 16 -7.48 -25.33 -15.79
C ARG A 16 -6.72 -24.17 -16.43
N SER A 17 -6.97 -23.87 -17.71
CA SER A 17 -6.34 -22.76 -18.42
C SER A 17 -6.59 -21.46 -17.67
N PHE A 18 -7.83 -21.18 -17.23
CA PHE A 18 -8.15 -19.98 -16.44
C PHE A 18 -7.28 -19.80 -15.19
N GLY A 19 -6.97 -20.89 -14.48
CA GLY A 19 -6.08 -20.85 -13.32
C GLY A 19 -4.64 -20.54 -13.72
N ASP A 20 -4.13 -21.20 -14.76
CA ASP A 20 -2.76 -21.02 -15.24
C ASP A 20 -2.52 -19.60 -15.80
N ILE A 21 -3.41 -19.06 -16.64
CA ILE A 21 -3.30 -17.67 -17.11
C ILE A 21 -3.48 -16.65 -15.97
N SER A 22 -4.39 -16.89 -15.02
CA SER A 22 -4.56 -15.97 -13.89
C SER A 22 -3.30 -15.94 -13.01
N GLN A 23 -2.70 -17.11 -12.77
CA GLN A 23 -1.52 -17.24 -11.94
C GLN A 23 -0.29 -16.60 -12.61
N ASP A 24 -0.04 -16.86 -13.89
CA ASP A 24 1.06 -16.24 -14.65
C ASP A 24 0.91 -14.71 -14.73
N SER A 25 -0.32 -14.22 -14.88
CA SER A 25 -0.60 -12.78 -14.89
C SER A 25 -0.29 -12.12 -13.54
N ILE A 26 -0.71 -12.75 -12.43
CA ILE A 26 -0.46 -12.26 -11.07
C ILE A 26 1.04 -12.18 -10.78
N PHE A 27 1.83 -13.18 -11.19
CA PHE A 27 3.28 -13.16 -10.97
C PHE A 27 3.99 -12.06 -11.75
N HIS A 28 3.61 -11.87 -13.02
CA HIS A 28 4.18 -10.80 -13.84
C HIS A 28 3.84 -9.40 -13.28
N ASP A 29 2.67 -9.23 -12.66
CA ASP A 29 2.28 -7.97 -12.04
C ASP A 29 2.89 -7.78 -10.64
N ALA A 30 3.08 -8.86 -9.87
CA ALA A 30 3.76 -8.84 -8.58
C ALA A 30 5.22 -8.35 -8.70
N GLU A 31 5.93 -8.78 -9.74
CA GLU A 31 7.30 -8.34 -9.99
C GLU A 31 7.36 -6.83 -10.29
N LYS A 32 6.45 -6.31 -11.13
CA LYS A 32 6.34 -4.87 -11.40
C LYS A 32 6.01 -4.07 -10.13
N LEU A 33 5.14 -4.60 -9.29
CA LEU A 33 4.80 -3.99 -8.00
C LEU A 33 6.01 -3.97 -7.06
N ALA A 34 6.80 -5.04 -7.00
CA ALA A 34 8.02 -5.09 -6.20
C ALA A 34 9.04 -4.03 -6.66
N VAL A 35 9.23 -3.88 -7.97
CA VAL A 35 10.06 -2.80 -8.53
C VAL A 35 9.51 -1.42 -8.14
N GLY A 36 8.18 -1.24 -8.21
CA GLY A 36 7.52 0.00 -7.79
C GLY A 36 7.72 0.32 -6.31
N ILE A 37 7.65 -0.67 -5.43
CA ILE A 37 7.90 -0.54 -3.98
C ILE A 37 9.34 -0.11 -3.71
N ILE A 38 10.32 -0.72 -4.39
CA ILE A 38 11.73 -0.35 -4.26
C ILE A 38 11.95 1.09 -4.74
N LEU A 39 11.39 1.43 -5.90
CA LEU A 39 11.52 2.77 -6.48
C LEU A 39 10.85 3.83 -5.60
N MET A 40 9.67 3.56 -5.05
CA MET A 40 9.01 4.45 -4.09
C MET A 40 9.81 4.58 -2.79
N SER A 41 10.36 3.48 -2.27
CA SER A 41 11.21 3.52 -1.07
C SER A 41 12.43 4.43 -1.28
N LEU A 42 13.09 4.31 -2.44
CA LEU A 42 14.20 5.19 -2.82
C LEU A 42 13.75 6.63 -3.04
N TYR A 43 12.63 6.84 -3.71
CA TYR A 43 12.05 8.17 -3.92
C TYR A 43 11.79 8.87 -2.58
N VAL A 44 11.15 8.18 -1.63
CA VAL A 44 10.85 8.72 -0.31
C VAL A 44 12.14 9.01 0.48
N GLN A 45 13.14 8.11 0.41
CA GLN A 45 14.45 8.34 1.00
C GLN A 45 15.14 9.57 0.41
N VAL A 46 15.05 9.79 -0.90
CA VAL A 46 15.69 10.95 -1.57
C VAL A 46 14.92 12.25 -1.32
N VAL A 47 13.59 12.24 -1.39
CA VAL A 47 12.75 13.44 -1.27
C VAL A 47 12.70 13.97 0.17
N LEU A 48 12.62 13.09 1.17
CA LEU A 48 12.68 13.50 2.58
C LEU A 48 14.11 13.81 3.04
N SER A 49 15.12 13.25 2.38
CA SER A 49 16.52 13.56 2.68
C SER A 49 16.87 14.93 2.09
N ARG A 50 16.92 15.93 2.97
CA ARG A 50 17.55 17.20 2.63
C ARG A 50 19.03 16.93 2.34
N PHE A 51 19.52 17.30 1.16
CA PHE A 51 20.96 17.27 0.82
C PHE A 51 21.74 18.37 1.56
N ASN A 52 21.58 18.45 2.87
CA ASN A 52 22.36 19.35 3.71
C ASN A 52 23.41 18.53 4.45
N TRP A 53 24.67 18.93 4.35
CA TRP A 53 25.83 18.13 4.80
C TRP A 53 25.89 17.88 6.32
N VAL A 54 24.97 18.48 7.09
CA VAL A 54 24.95 18.46 8.57
C VAL A 54 23.70 17.79 9.17
N GLU A 55 22.62 17.57 8.40
CA GLU A 55 21.39 16.92 8.87
C GLU A 55 20.99 15.74 7.96
N TRP A 56 21.65 14.60 8.13
CA TRP A 56 21.27 13.37 7.44
C TRP A 56 19.97 12.80 8.04
N ARG A 57 18.83 13.17 7.46
CA ARG A 57 17.49 12.67 7.86
C ARG A 57 17.18 11.26 7.36
N PHE A 58 18.15 10.61 6.72
CA PHE A 58 18.05 9.26 6.18
C PHE A 58 17.62 8.21 7.21
N TRP A 59 18.11 8.33 8.46
CA TRP A 59 17.73 7.42 9.54
C TRP A 59 16.25 7.52 9.90
N LEU A 60 15.67 8.73 9.89
CA LEU A 60 14.24 8.92 10.19
C LEU A 60 13.36 8.24 9.14
N THR A 61 13.69 8.43 7.86
CA THR A 61 12.94 7.82 6.75
C THR A 61 13.12 6.31 6.68
N SER A 62 14.29 5.79 7.06
CA SER A 62 14.53 4.34 7.11
C SER A 62 13.72 3.68 8.22
N VAL A 63 13.63 4.32 9.38
CA VAL A 63 12.81 3.84 10.51
C VAL A 63 11.33 3.86 10.16
N SER A 64 10.84 4.90 9.47
CA SER A 64 9.42 4.95 9.05
C SER A 64 9.09 3.85 8.05
N LEU A 65 9.92 3.62 7.03
CA LEU A 65 9.74 2.53 6.07
C LEU A 65 9.74 1.15 6.75
N PHE A 66 10.64 0.93 7.71
CA PHE A 66 10.69 -0.32 8.47
C PHE A 66 9.44 -0.52 9.34
N SER A 67 8.94 0.56 9.95
CA SER A 67 7.69 0.54 10.73
C SER A 67 6.47 0.17 9.87
N ILE A 68 6.34 0.76 8.68
CA ILE A 68 5.26 0.47 7.73
C ILE A 68 5.33 -0.99 7.26
N GLY A 69 6.52 -1.46 6.90
CA GLY A 69 6.74 -2.86 6.51
C GLY A 69 6.41 -3.84 7.66
N GLY A 70 6.83 -3.52 8.88
CA GLY A 70 6.49 -4.31 10.07
C GLY A 70 4.99 -4.36 10.33
N ALA A 71 4.29 -3.23 10.23
CA ALA A 71 2.84 -3.17 10.37
C ALA A 71 2.11 -4.05 9.34
N PHE A 72 2.60 -4.07 8.09
CA PHE A 72 2.05 -4.93 7.04
C PHE A 72 2.24 -6.43 7.34
N VAL A 73 3.43 -6.83 7.78
CA VAL A 73 3.70 -8.23 8.17
C VAL A 73 2.80 -8.67 9.32
N VAL A 74 2.61 -7.80 10.32
CA VAL A 74 1.69 -8.06 11.44
C VAL A 74 0.25 -8.16 10.95
N ALA A 75 -0.20 -7.28 10.05
CA ALA A 75 -1.55 -7.29 9.49
C ALA A 75 -1.82 -8.60 8.73
N ILE A 76 -0.92 -9.04 7.85
CA ILE A 76 -1.06 -10.34 7.16
C ILE A 76 -1.05 -11.48 8.17
N GLY A 77 -0.15 -11.45 9.16
CA GLY A 77 -0.09 -12.48 10.20
C GLY A 77 -1.40 -12.61 10.97
N LEU A 78 -2.02 -11.49 11.33
CA LEU A 78 -3.34 -11.46 11.97
C LEU A 78 -4.43 -11.97 11.02
N CYS A 79 -4.46 -11.53 9.76
CA CYS A 79 -5.43 -12.02 8.77
C CYS A 79 -5.31 -13.53 8.54
N SER A 80 -4.09 -14.07 8.57
CA SER A 80 -3.84 -15.51 8.47
C SER A 80 -4.38 -16.27 9.68
N LEU A 81 -4.31 -15.70 10.88
CA LEU A 81 -4.89 -16.29 12.09
C LEU A 81 -6.43 -16.38 12.01
N PHE A 82 -7.07 -15.38 11.40
CA PHE A 82 -8.51 -15.35 11.16
C PHE A 82 -8.96 -16.18 9.94
N SER A 83 -8.05 -16.92 9.29
CA SER A 83 -8.33 -17.76 8.11
C SER A 83 -9.01 -17.01 6.95
N VAL A 84 -8.61 -15.76 6.72
CA VAL A 84 -9.12 -14.96 5.58
C VAL A 84 -8.47 -15.46 4.27
N PRO A 85 -9.25 -15.70 3.20
CA PRO A 85 -8.70 -16.19 1.94
C PRO A 85 -7.79 -15.15 1.26
N TYR A 86 -6.67 -15.64 0.71
CA TYR A 86 -5.75 -14.84 -0.10
C TYR A 86 -6.29 -14.66 -1.52
N GLY A 87 -6.81 -13.48 -1.82
CA GLY A 87 -7.16 -13.04 -3.17
C GLY A 87 -6.07 -12.23 -3.89
N PRO A 88 -6.26 -11.96 -5.20
CA PRO A 88 -5.33 -11.18 -6.03
C PRO A 88 -5.08 -9.76 -5.52
N VAL A 89 -6.03 -9.19 -4.76
CA VAL A 89 -5.93 -7.86 -4.16
C VAL A 89 -4.76 -7.74 -3.18
N HIS A 90 -4.40 -8.83 -2.49
CA HIS A 90 -3.30 -8.81 -1.50
C HIS A 90 -1.94 -8.56 -2.15
N THR A 91 -1.78 -8.92 -3.43
CA THR A 91 -0.56 -8.66 -4.20
C THR A 91 -0.29 -7.15 -4.36
N SER A 92 -1.35 -6.35 -4.51
CA SER A 92 -1.26 -4.88 -4.63
C SER A 92 -1.29 -4.12 -3.31
N LEU A 93 -1.73 -4.75 -2.20
CA LEU A 93 -1.81 -4.10 -0.89
C LEU A 93 -0.50 -3.49 -0.39
N PRO A 94 0.68 -4.15 -0.47
CA PRO A 94 1.90 -3.57 0.08
C PRO A 94 2.32 -2.27 -0.61
N PHE A 95 2.06 -2.13 -1.92
CA PHE A 95 2.31 -0.88 -2.64
C PHE A 95 1.37 0.24 -2.16
N MET A 96 0.09 -0.09 -1.99
CA MET A 96 -0.92 0.88 -1.55
C MET A 96 -0.70 1.34 -0.10
N LEU A 97 -0.41 0.42 0.81
CA LEU A 97 -0.14 0.70 2.22
C LEU A 97 1.17 1.48 2.41
N MET A 98 2.18 1.23 1.57
CA MET A 98 3.39 2.04 1.56
C MET A 98 3.07 3.50 1.20
N GLY A 99 2.22 3.74 0.19
CA GLY A 99 1.79 5.09 -0.18
C GLY A 99 1.09 5.83 0.96
N LEU A 100 0.15 5.18 1.64
CA LEU A 100 -0.57 5.76 2.79
C LEU A 100 0.36 6.04 3.98
N GLY A 101 1.20 5.08 4.38
CA GLY A 101 2.10 5.26 5.53
C GLY A 101 3.20 6.31 5.30
N VAL A 102 3.59 6.51 4.03
CA VAL A 102 4.55 7.55 3.64
C VAL A 102 3.92 8.94 3.73
N ASP A 103 2.64 9.10 3.39
CA ASP A 103 1.91 10.38 3.50
C ASP A 103 1.96 10.93 4.95
N ASP A 104 1.65 10.08 5.93
CA ASP A 104 1.74 10.43 7.35
C ASP A 104 3.15 10.84 7.77
N THR A 105 4.18 10.19 7.22
CA THR A 105 5.58 10.53 7.47
C THR A 105 5.93 11.91 6.91
N PHE A 106 5.41 12.26 5.72
CA PHE A 106 5.61 13.59 5.12
C PHE A 106 4.94 14.69 5.94
N VAL A 107 3.70 14.50 6.38
CA VAL A 107 2.97 15.46 7.22
C VAL A 107 3.71 15.69 8.55
N MET A 108 4.18 14.62 9.19
CA MET A 108 4.94 14.72 10.43
C MET A 108 6.27 15.46 10.25
N MET A 109 6.97 15.21 9.14
CA MET A 109 8.24 15.88 8.83
C MET A 109 8.05 17.36 8.49
N ALA A 110 6.98 17.71 7.77
CA ALA A 110 6.61 19.09 7.48
C ALA A 110 6.28 19.87 8.76
N ALA A 111 5.48 19.28 9.66
CA ALA A 111 5.18 19.87 10.95
C ALA A 111 6.43 20.04 11.83
N TRP A 112 7.34 19.06 11.81
CA TRP A 112 8.62 19.17 12.51
C TRP A 112 9.47 20.31 11.97
N ASP A 113 9.56 20.46 10.65
CA ASP A 113 10.31 21.56 10.01
C ASP A 113 9.68 22.92 10.35
N GLU A 114 8.36 23.02 10.41
CA GLU A 114 7.69 24.25 10.82
C GLU A 114 7.97 24.61 12.28
N VAL A 115 7.87 23.63 13.20
CA VAL A 115 8.18 23.86 14.63
C VAL A 115 9.65 24.16 14.84
N ALA A 116 10.55 23.51 14.09
CA ALA A 116 11.99 23.73 14.13
C ALA A 116 12.42 25.09 13.54
N SER A 117 11.68 25.62 12.56
CA SER A 117 11.99 26.93 11.95
C SER A 117 11.61 28.11 12.85
N ARG A 118 10.72 27.91 13.84
CA ARG A 118 10.32 28.96 14.78
C ARG A 118 11.39 29.13 15.87
N GLN A 119 12.14 30.22 15.83
CA GLN A 119 13.22 30.54 16.79
C GLN A 119 12.78 30.51 18.27
N VAL A 120 11.51 30.78 18.57
CA VAL A 120 10.95 30.70 19.93
C VAL A 120 11.00 29.27 20.50
N ASN A 121 10.93 28.25 19.63
CA ASN A 121 10.95 26.84 20.03
C ASN A 121 12.36 26.25 20.08
N LEU A 122 13.40 26.90 19.52
CA LEU A 122 14.78 26.41 19.60
C LEU A 122 15.33 26.39 21.02
N LYS A 123 14.85 27.27 21.90
CA LYS A 123 15.26 27.35 23.32
C LYS A 123 14.51 26.36 24.22
N LYS A 124 13.48 25.69 23.71
CA LYS A 124 12.66 24.75 24.48
C LYS A 124 13.28 23.35 24.47
N PRO A 125 13.08 22.55 25.55
CA PRO A 125 13.56 21.18 25.60
C PRO A 125 12.97 20.33 24.46
N LEU A 126 13.73 19.33 24.00
CA LEU A 126 13.35 18.41 22.91
C LEU A 126 11.95 17.81 23.10
N VAL A 127 11.61 17.41 24.33
CA VAL A 127 10.31 16.81 24.67
C VAL A 127 9.15 17.76 24.36
N GLU A 128 9.28 19.05 24.67
CA GLU A 128 8.24 20.04 24.43
C GLU A 128 8.07 20.33 22.93
N ARG A 129 9.17 20.30 22.17
CA ARG A 129 9.14 20.45 20.70
C ARG A 129 8.45 19.28 20.02
N VAL A 130 8.74 18.05 20.47
CA VAL A 130 8.07 16.84 19.96
C VAL A 130 6.59 16.87 20.32
N ALA A 131 6.22 17.23 21.55
CA ALA A 131 4.83 17.34 21.98
C ALA A 131 4.05 18.37 21.15
N LEU A 132 4.64 19.54 20.88
CA LEU A 132 4.01 20.57 20.06
C LEU A 132 3.85 20.11 18.60
N THR A 133 4.87 19.46 18.04
CA THR A 133 4.82 18.89 16.68
C THR A 133 3.73 17.83 16.58
N LEU A 134 3.68 16.91 17.53
CA LEU A 134 2.68 15.84 17.58
C LEU A 134 1.26 16.41 17.79
N SER A 135 1.10 17.45 18.61
CA SER A 135 -0.19 18.12 18.79
C SER A 135 -0.73 18.74 17.50
N HIS A 136 0.15 19.21 16.61
CA HIS A 136 -0.25 19.82 15.34
C HIS A 136 -0.42 18.78 14.24
N ALA A 137 0.60 17.93 14.02
CA ALA A 137 0.59 16.89 13.00
C ALA A 137 -0.38 15.76 13.32
N GLY A 138 -0.50 15.38 14.58
CA GLY A 138 -1.31 14.24 15.03
C GLY A 138 -2.80 14.40 14.77
N ALA A 139 -3.32 15.64 14.82
CA ALA A 139 -4.70 15.91 14.45
C ALA A 139 -4.94 15.64 12.95
N ALA A 140 -4.03 16.06 12.08
CA ALA A 140 -4.12 15.81 10.64
C ALA A 140 -3.99 14.31 10.32
N ILE A 141 -2.96 13.64 10.87
CA ILE A 141 -2.71 12.21 10.69
C ILE A 141 -3.91 11.36 11.17
N SER A 142 -4.54 11.74 12.28
CA SER A 142 -5.73 11.03 12.79
C SER A 142 -6.92 11.12 11.83
N VAL A 143 -7.10 12.26 11.16
CA VAL A 143 -8.18 12.44 10.17
C VAL A 143 -7.89 11.63 8.92
N THR A 144 -6.65 11.64 8.43
CA THR A 144 -6.24 10.83 7.27
C THR A 144 -6.43 9.34 7.56
N SER A 145 -5.89 8.85 8.67
CA SER A 145 -6.00 7.45 9.08
C SER A 145 -7.45 6.99 9.27
N LEU A 146 -8.30 7.83 9.90
CA LEU A 146 -9.72 7.52 10.05
C LEU A 146 -10.42 7.43 8.70
N THR A 147 -10.08 8.32 7.77
CA THR A 147 -10.63 8.31 6.41
C THR A 147 -10.18 7.05 5.66
N ASP A 148 -8.92 6.65 5.78
CA ASP A 148 -8.40 5.41 5.18
C ASP A 148 -9.12 4.17 5.71
N VAL A 149 -9.34 4.08 7.02
CA VAL A 149 -10.09 2.97 7.64
C VAL A 149 -11.51 2.94 7.08
N VAL A 150 -12.20 4.08 6.99
CA VAL A 150 -13.55 4.15 6.44
C VAL A 150 -13.55 3.72 4.96
N ALA A 151 -12.59 4.17 4.16
CA ALA A 151 -12.45 3.80 2.76
C ALA A 151 -12.22 2.29 2.59
N PHE A 152 -11.35 1.68 3.41
CA PHE A 152 -11.11 0.24 3.39
C PHE A 152 -12.34 -0.57 3.83
N VAL A 153 -13.09 -0.11 4.84
CA VAL A 153 -14.32 -0.77 5.30
C VAL A 153 -15.41 -0.73 4.23
N ILE A 154 -15.59 0.42 3.57
CA ILE A 154 -16.54 0.56 2.46
C ILE A 154 -16.11 -0.32 1.27
N GLY A 155 -14.80 -0.35 0.98
CA GLY A 155 -14.25 -1.22 -0.05
C GLY A 155 -14.49 -2.71 0.23
N ALA A 156 -14.19 -3.16 1.45
CA ALA A 156 -14.37 -4.54 1.88
C ALA A 156 -15.85 -4.97 1.88
N SER A 157 -16.75 -4.11 2.34
CA SER A 157 -18.20 -4.40 2.33
C SER A 157 -18.75 -4.51 0.91
N THR A 158 -18.34 -3.62 0.00
CA THR A 158 -18.76 -3.65 -1.40
C THR A 158 -18.30 -4.91 -2.13
N VAL A 159 -17.04 -5.33 -1.95
CA VAL A 159 -16.48 -6.56 -2.57
C VAL A 159 -17.24 -7.81 -2.09
N SER A 160 -17.58 -7.89 -0.80
CA SER A 160 -18.34 -9.01 -0.25
C SER A 160 -19.74 -9.10 -0.85
N SER A 161 -20.42 -7.97 -1.04
CA SER A 161 -21.73 -7.91 -1.69
C SER A 161 -21.67 -8.29 -3.18
N ILE A 162 -20.66 -7.83 -3.92
CA ILE A 162 -20.46 -8.20 -5.34
C ILE A 162 -20.24 -9.72 -5.50
N SER A 163 -19.41 -10.33 -4.66
CA SER A 163 -19.08 -11.75 -4.75
C SER A 163 -20.31 -12.64 -4.49
N ILE A 164 -21.18 -12.23 -3.56
CA ILE A 164 -22.46 -12.92 -3.28
C ILE A 164 -23.41 -12.78 -4.46
N VAL A 165 -23.57 -11.58 -5.03
CA VAL A 165 -24.46 -11.36 -6.19
C VAL A 165 -24.02 -12.13 -7.42
N MET A 166 -22.71 -12.19 -7.72
CA MET A 166 -22.20 -13.02 -8.82
C MET A 166 -22.41 -14.51 -8.57
N THR A 167 -22.28 -14.98 -7.32
CA THR A 167 -22.56 -16.37 -6.96
C THR A 167 -24.03 -16.73 -7.16
N ILE A 168 -24.95 -15.84 -6.78
CA ILE A 168 -26.39 -16.02 -6.98
C ILE A 168 -26.74 -16.00 -8.47
N LYS A 169 -26.19 -15.05 -9.25
CA LYS A 169 -26.45 -14.97 -10.70
C LYS A 169 -25.92 -16.20 -11.45
N LYS A 170 -24.76 -16.71 -11.05
CA LYS A 170 -24.16 -17.93 -11.62
C LYS A 170 -24.95 -19.20 -11.26
N ASN A 171 -25.58 -19.24 -10.09
CA ASN A 171 -26.50 -20.34 -9.71
C ASN A 171 -27.83 -20.24 -10.47
N LEU A 172 -28.31 -19.02 -10.76
CA LEU A 172 -29.57 -18.80 -11.46
C LEU A 172 -29.48 -19.07 -12.97
N GLU A 173 -28.34 -18.81 -13.62
CA GLU A 173 -28.12 -19.14 -15.04
C GLU A 173 -27.84 -20.64 -15.29
N LEU A 174 -27.67 -21.44 -14.23
CA LEU A 174 -27.51 -22.90 -14.29
C LEU A 174 -28.80 -23.67 -13.94
N MET A 175 -29.91 -22.97 -13.70
CA MET A 175 -31.28 -23.52 -13.61
C MET A 175 -32.07 -23.19 -14.87
#